data_AF-A0A150KKM4-F1
#
_entry.id   AF-A0A150KKM4-F1
#
_cell.length_a   1.000
_cell.length_b   1.000
_cell.length_c   1.000
_cell.angle_alpha   90.00
_cell.angle_beta   90.00
_cell.angle_gamma   90.00
#
_symmetry.space_group_name_H-M   'P 1'
#
loop_
_entity.id
_entity.type
_entity.pdbx_description
1 polymer ?
#
loop_
_entity_poly.entity_id
_entity_poly.type
_entity_poly.pdbx_seq_one_letter_code
_entity_poly.pdbx_strand_id
1 'polypeptide(L)'
;MQEFFNVNIEDELSNFLGGNFHQDIESPEQALQDYIDRQSKDWIQILIYCAESFLNSNLSDNEKEEFIESNAEIYFPAIELKPIEWLNNVVEQLKKAVITK
;
A
#
# COMPACT_ATOMS: atom_id res chain seq x y z
N MET A 1 6.91 19.62 -4.58
CA MET A 1 5.54 19.38 -5.07
C MET A 1 5.44 19.30 -6.61
N GLN A 2 6.47 19.69 -7.36
CA GLN A 2 6.51 19.63 -8.84
C GLN A 2 7.03 18.29 -9.40
N GLU A 3 7.31 17.29 -8.55
CA GLU A 3 7.98 16.02 -8.93
C GLU A 3 7.03 14.83 -9.12
N PHE A 4 5.73 14.96 -8.85
CA PHE A 4 4.79 13.81 -8.91
C PHE A 4 4.20 13.54 -10.31
N PHE A 5 4.54 14.34 -11.33
CA PHE A 5 3.87 14.31 -12.63
C PHE A 5 4.21 13.10 -13.52
N ASN A 6 5.10 12.20 -13.08
CA ASN A 6 5.53 11.05 -13.89
C ASN A 6 5.49 9.69 -13.15
N VAL A 7 4.83 9.62 -11.99
CA VAL A 7 4.73 8.38 -11.23
C VAL A 7 3.66 7.48 -11.86
N ASN A 8 4.01 6.24 -12.22
CA ASN A 8 3.00 5.25 -12.61
C ASN A 8 2.39 4.66 -11.34
N ILE A 9 1.11 4.98 -11.10
CA ILE A 9 0.38 4.63 -9.89
C ILE A 9 0.37 3.11 -9.67
N GLU A 10 0.07 2.33 -10.70
CA GLU A 10 -0.04 0.87 -10.59
C GLU A 10 1.33 0.23 -10.39
N ASP A 11 2.36 0.72 -11.08
CA ASP A 11 3.74 0.21 -10.93
C ASP A 11 4.26 0.46 -9.52
N GLU A 12 4.10 1.68 -8.98
CA GLU A 12 4.57 1.98 -7.63
C GLU A 12 3.79 1.22 -6.56
N LEU A 13 2.48 1.09 -6.73
CA LEU A 13 1.66 0.36 -5.78
C LEU A 13 1.98 -1.14 -5.80
N SER A 14 2.12 -1.75 -6.99
CA SER A 14 2.52 -3.16 -7.12
C SER A 14 3.93 -3.41 -6.58
N ASN A 15 4.89 -2.52 -6.84
CA ASN A 15 6.24 -2.60 -6.26
C ASN A 15 6.22 -2.52 -4.73
N PHE A 16 5.38 -1.64 -4.16
CA PHE A 16 5.20 -1.57 -2.71
C PHE A 16 4.60 -2.86 -2.16
N LEU A 17 3.52 -3.36 -2.77
CA LEU A 17 2.83 -4.55 -2.30
C LEU A 17 3.74 -5.78 -2.37
N GLY A 18 4.31 -6.07 -3.54
CA GLY A 18 5.11 -7.28 -3.76
C GLY A 18 6.48 -7.22 -3.10
N GLY A 19 7.06 -6.02 -2.96
CA GLY A 19 8.36 -5.83 -2.35
C GLY A 19 8.36 -5.89 -0.82
N ASN A 20 7.20 -5.80 -0.16
CA ASN A 20 7.12 -5.72 1.30
C ASN A 20 6.19 -6.75 1.93
N PHE A 21 5.17 -7.22 1.23
CA PHE A 21 4.22 -8.20 1.74
C PHE A 21 4.40 -9.55 1.05
N HIS A 22 5.62 -10.09 1.11
CA HIS A 22 5.97 -11.41 0.59
C HIS A 22 5.76 -12.51 1.65
N GLN A 23 5.73 -13.78 1.26
CA GLN A 23 5.44 -14.93 2.13
C GLN A 23 6.37 -15.08 3.35
N ASP A 24 7.59 -14.53 3.28
CA ASP A 24 8.60 -14.59 4.36
C ASP A 24 8.46 -13.49 5.44
N ILE A 25 7.40 -12.67 5.41
CA ILE A 25 7.15 -11.68 6.46
C ILE A 25 6.68 -12.32 7.77
N GLU A 26 7.00 -11.67 8.90
CA GLU A 26 6.46 -12.07 10.21
C GLU A 26 4.96 -11.76 10.33
N SER A 27 4.56 -10.55 9.95
CA SER A 27 3.16 -10.12 9.85
C SER A 27 3.03 -8.93 8.89
N PRO A 28 1.82 -8.66 8.35
CA PRO A 28 1.57 -7.45 7.58
C PRO A 28 1.85 -6.16 8.36
N GLU A 29 1.57 -6.14 9.66
CA GLU A 29 1.81 -4.98 10.52
C GLU A 29 3.32 -4.71 10.68
N GLN A 30 4.11 -5.76 10.92
CA GLN A 30 5.57 -5.61 11.05
C GLN A 30 6.20 -5.19 9.72
N ALA A 31 5.78 -5.80 8.61
CA ALA A 31 6.25 -5.43 7.27
C ALA A 31 5.96 -3.95 6.93
N LEU A 32 4.78 -3.46 7.30
CA LEU A 32 4.42 -2.04 7.12
C LEU A 32 5.29 -1.13 8.00
N GLN A 33 5.52 -1.50 9.26
CA GLN A 33 6.37 -0.72 10.17
C GLN A 33 7.81 -0.65 9.66
N ASP A 34 8.37 -1.78 9.20
CA ASP A 34 9.71 -1.84 8.61
C ASP A 34 9.83 -0.94 7.37
N TYR A 35 8.80 -0.91 6.52
CA TYR A 35 8.74 0.00 5.39
C TYR A 35 8.74 1.46 5.84
N ILE A 36 7.89 1.83 6.82
CA ILE A 36 7.79 3.18 7.35
C ILE A 36 9.13 3.65 7.92
N ASP A 37 9.82 2.79 8.68
CA ASP A 37 11.09 3.12 9.32
C ASP A 37 12.20 3.32 8.27
N ARG A 38 12.20 2.48 7.22
CA ARG A 38 13.21 2.51 6.15
C ARG A 38 13.05 3.71 5.20
N GLN A 39 11.83 4.11 4.87
CA GLN A 39 11.57 5.03 3.76
C GLN A 39 11.58 6.50 4.15
N SER A 40 11.88 7.40 3.21
CA SER A 40 11.80 8.85 3.45
C SER A 40 10.35 9.31 3.58
N LYS A 41 10.14 10.43 4.28
CA LYS A 41 8.82 11.04 4.44
C LYS A 41 8.19 11.41 3.09
N ASP A 42 8.99 11.96 2.18
CA ASP A 42 8.55 12.32 0.83
C ASP A 42 8.14 11.09 0.02
N TRP A 43 8.85 9.97 0.16
CA TRP A 43 8.50 8.72 -0.51
C TRP A 43 7.19 8.13 0.04
N ILE A 44 6.98 8.17 1.35
CA ILE A 44 5.71 7.74 1.95
C ILE A 44 4.55 8.61 1.44
N GLN A 45 4.75 9.91 1.24
CA GLN A 45 3.72 10.79 0.66
C GLN A 45 3.39 10.42 -0.80
N ILE A 46 4.38 10.03 -1.60
CA ILE A 46 4.16 9.51 -2.96
C ILE A 46 3.31 8.24 -2.90
N LEU A 47 3.67 7.29 -2.04
CA LEU A 47 2.93 6.03 -1.93
C LEU A 47 1.48 6.27 -1.49
N ILE A 48 1.25 7.18 -0.53
CA ILE A 48 -0.11 7.56 -0.11
C ILE A 48 -0.89 8.08 -1.32
N TYR A 49 -0.31 8.99 -2.12
CA TYR A 49 -0.95 9.50 -3.32
C TYR A 49 -1.28 8.39 -4.32
N CYS A 50 -0.37 7.45 -4.58
CA CYS A 50 -0.61 6.33 -5.49
C CYS A 50 -1.73 5.42 -4.97
N ALA A 51 -1.67 5.01 -3.70
CA ALA A 51 -2.68 4.13 -3.10
C ALA A 51 -4.08 4.79 -3.08
N GLU A 52 -4.17 6.07 -2.72
CA GLU A 52 -5.44 6.80 -2.75
C GLU A 52 -5.95 6.99 -4.18
N SER A 53 -5.09 7.27 -5.15
CA SER A 53 -5.49 7.41 -6.56
C SER A 53 -6.01 6.09 -7.13
N PHE A 54 -5.37 4.98 -6.77
CA PHE A 54 -5.82 3.64 -7.13
C PHE A 54 -7.18 3.29 -6.48
N LEU A 55 -7.32 3.51 -5.17
CA LEU A 55 -8.55 3.24 -4.43
C LEU A 55 -9.74 4.07 -4.94
N ASN A 56 -9.48 5.32 -5.36
CA ASN A 56 -10.49 6.23 -5.92
C ASN A 56 -10.64 6.12 -7.45
N SER A 57 -9.96 5.17 -8.10
CA SER A 57 -10.05 4.97 -9.54
C SER A 57 -11.42 4.43 -9.97
N ASN A 58 -11.70 4.50 -11.27
CA ASN A 58 -12.93 3.98 -11.87
C ASN A 58 -12.98 2.45 -11.98
N LEU A 59 -11.96 1.73 -11.50
CA LEU A 59 -11.99 0.27 -11.41
C LEU A 59 -13.13 -0.17 -10.49
N SER A 60 -13.73 -1.32 -10.78
CA SER A 60 -14.66 -1.97 -9.86
C SER A 60 -13.95 -2.43 -8.59
N ASP A 61 -14.71 -2.66 -7.52
CA ASP A 61 -14.15 -3.19 -6.27
C ASP A 61 -13.49 -4.55 -6.51
N ASN A 62 -14.06 -5.42 -7.36
CA ASN A 62 -13.44 -6.70 -7.70
C ASN A 62 -12.09 -6.53 -8.41
N GLU A 63 -11.97 -5.63 -9.38
CA GLU A 63 -10.69 -5.36 -10.05
C GLU A 63 -9.64 -4.83 -9.06
N LYS A 64 -10.06 -4.02 -8.09
CA LYS A 64 -9.17 -3.52 -7.04
C LYS A 64 -8.75 -4.63 -6.07
N GLU A 65 -9.67 -5.47 -5.65
CA GLU A 65 -9.40 -6.63 -4.80
C GLU A 65 -8.42 -7.59 -5.49
N GLU A 66 -8.70 -7.96 -6.75
CA GLU A 66 -7.84 -8.83 -7.56
C GLU A 66 -6.43 -8.26 -7.74
N PHE A 67 -6.31 -6.94 -7.99
CA PHE A 67 -5.01 -6.29 -8.10
C PHE A 67 -4.22 -6.40 -6.79
N ILE A 68 -4.84 -6.15 -5.64
CA ILE A 68 -4.17 -6.21 -4.35
C ILE A 68 -3.74 -7.66 -4.04
N GLU A 69 -4.64 -8.63 -4.22
CA GLU A 69 -4.35 -10.05 -4.00
C GLU A 69 -3.25 -10.58 -4.92
N SER A 70 -3.21 -10.12 -6.17
CA SER A 70 -2.20 -10.54 -7.15
C SER A 70 -0.81 -9.97 -6.86
N ASN A 71 -0.72 -8.90 -6.07
CA ASN A 71 0.53 -8.19 -5.80
C ASN A 71 0.98 -8.26 -4.34
N ALA A 72 0.20 -8.84 -3.43
CA ALA A 72 0.59 -9.07 -2.04
C ALA A 72 0.39 -10.54 -1.67
N GLU A 73 1.43 -11.19 -1.14
CA GLU A 73 1.38 -12.58 -0.68
C GLU A 73 0.79 -12.68 0.74
N ILE A 74 -0.33 -11.98 0.97
CA ILE A 74 -1.06 -11.97 2.24
C ILE A 74 -2.25 -12.93 2.13
N TYR A 75 -2.41 -13.80 3.12
CA TYR A 75 -3.63 -14.61 3.24
C TYR A 75 -4.74 -13.81 3.94
N PHE A 76 -5.47 -13.00 3.18
CA PHE A 76 -6.55 -12.13 3.67
C PHE A 76 -7.59 -12.80 4.58
N PRO A 77 -8.02 -14.06 4.34
CA PRO A 77 -8.94 -14.73 5.24
C PRO A 77 -8.43 -14.89 6.68
N ALA A 78 -7.10 -14.94 6.91
CA ALA A 78 -6.55 -15.03 8.27
C ALA A 78 -6.54 -13.70 9.03
N ILE A 79 -6.58 -12.57 8.32
CA ILE A 79 -6.66 -11.23 8.94
C ILE A 79 -8.08 -10.66 8.96
N GLU A 80 -9.07 -11.44 8.49
CA GLU A 80 -10.50 -11.11 8.50
C GLU A 80 -10.83 -9.75 7.84
N LEU A 81 -10.05 -9.36 6.84
CA LEU A 81 -10.23 -8.13 6.08
C LEU A 81 -10.29 -8.43 4.59
N LYS A 82 -11.13 -7.70 3.86
CA LYS A 82 -11.02 -7.67 2.41
C LYS A 82 -9.75 -6.93 1.98
N PRO A 83 -9.18 -7.23 0.80
CA PRO A 83 -7.98 -6.56 0.32
C PRO A 83 -8.10 -5.03 0.28
N ILE A 84 -9.24 -4.49 -0.18
CA ILE A 84 -9.49 -3.03 -0.19
C ILE A 84 -9.53 -2.45 1.22
N GLU A 85 -10.20 -3.12 2.16
CA GLU A 85 -10.32 -2.66 3.55
C GLU A 85 -8.93 -2.62 4.21
N TRP A 86 -8.13 -3.65 3.97
CA TRP A 86 -6.75 -3.71 4.41
C TRP A 86 -5.90 -2.58 3.81
N LEU A 87 -5.96 -2.33 2.49
CA LEU A 87 -5.18 -1.25 1.87
C LEU A 87 -5.61 0.13 2.38
N ASN A 88 -6.90 0.36 2.63
CA ASN A 88 -7.37 1.58 3.29
C ASN A 88 -6.73 1.75 4.68
N ASN A 89 -6.69 0.67 5.48
CA ASN A 89 -6.04 0.70 6.80
C ASN A 89 -4.53 0.99 6.70
N VAL A 90 -3.84 0.42 5.69
CA VAL A 90 -2.42 0.72 5.41
C VAL A 90 -2.24 2.20 5.10
N VAL A 91 -3.06 2.79 4.23
CA VAL A 91 -3.01 4.21 3.89
C VAL A 91 -3.18 5.10 5.12
N GLU A 92 -4.13 4.79 6.00
CA GLU A 92 -4.33 5.53 7.25
C GLU A 92 -3.12 5.44 8.20
N GLN A 93 -2.43 4.30 8.24
CA GLN A 93 -1.20 4.15 9.01
C GLN A 93 -0.04 4.94 8.40
N LEU A 94 0.12 4.92 7.07
CA LEU A 94 1.13 5.72 6.37
C LEU A 94 0.92 7.23 6.61
N LYS A 95 -0.33 7.71 6.57
CA LYS A 95 -0.67 9.11 6.89
C LYS A 95 -0.27 9.50 8.32
N LYS A 96 -0.55 8.64 9.30
CA LYS A 96 -0.13 8.85 10.69
C LYS A 96 1.39 8.90 10.80
N ALA A 97 2.10 7.99 10.12
CA ALA A 97 3.55 7.96 10.12
C ALA A 97 4.17 9.25 9.55
N VAL A 98 3.60 9.82 8.48
CA VAL A 98 4.06 11.10 7.92
C VAL A 98 3.94 12.24 8.93
N ILE A 99 2.93 12.23 9.80
CA ILE A 99 2.76 13.28 10.82
C ILE A 99 3.83 13.14 11.91
N THR A 100 4.16 11.92 12.31
CA THR A 100 5.07 11.64 13.43
C THR A 100 6.55 11.58 13.05
N LYS A 101 6.88 11.53 11.75
CA LYS A 101 8.24 11.40 11.20
C LYS A 101 8.90 12.73 10.87
#